data_AF-A0A9P4IBP9-F1
#
_entry.id   AF-A0A9P4IBP9-F1
#
_cell.length_a   1.000
_cell.length_b   1.000
_cell.length_c   1.000
_cell.angle_alpha   90.00
_cell.angle_beta   90.00
_cell.angle_gamma   90.00
#
_symmetry.space_group_name_H-M   'P 1'
#
loop_
_entity.id
_entity.type
_entity.pdbx_description
1 polymer ?
#
loop_
_entity_poly.entity_id
_entity_poly.type
_entity_poly.pdbx_seq_one_letter_code
_entity_poly.pdbx_strand_id
1 'polypeptide(L)'
;MSADLIQPFPSISPSTAVHLSQQAPQILQSSSSLSLPYPLSLLTSTETQETWMTYENLLISCLRTGDNEAARRCLDELLSRFGEKNERVMALQGMYEEAVAENDKELGAVMQSYEAVLKEDPTNMPIRKRRVALLRSMGKTNDATAALVELLDASPTDSEAWAELADLYFTQGLYSQAIYSLEEVLLIIPNAWNIHARLGEIAYISATSSESSDRGNTAKVLSDALRRFCRSIELCDNYLRGYYGLKITAKKLLDALPRGGKGAIATSDGDLPPPPVETVEKLHEIATSKLAEIVRRGSAGEKGWEGYDEAELIAARALLDKDEEKVER
;
A
#
# COMPACT_ATOMS: atom_id res chain seq x y z
N MET A 1 -8.75 -4.18 26.72
CA MET A 1 -8.05 -3.31 25.74
C MET A 1 -8.82 -3.40 24.43
N SER A 2 -8.99 -2.31 23.70
CA SER A 2 -9.63 -2.34 22.37
C SER A 2 -8.78 -3.18 21.42
N ALA A 3 -9.41 -4.03 20.60
CA ALA A 3 -8.71 -4.88 19.64
C ALA A 3 -7.85 -4.06 18.66
N ASP A 4 -8.24 -2.80 18.42
CA ASP A 4 -7.57 -1.86 17.51
C ASP A 4 -6.17 -1.46 17.98
N LEU A 5 -5.90 -1.46 19.29
CA LEU A 5 -4.59 -1.12 19.85
C LEU A 5 -3.53 -2.20 19.62
N ILE A 6 -3.95 -3.41 19.24
CA ILE A 6 -3.06 -4.57 19.05
C ILE A 6 -2.87 -4.85 17.54
N GLN A 7 -3.66 -4.22 16.67
CA GLN A 7 -3.55 -4.44 15.23
C GLN A 7 -2.26 -3.86 14.65
N PRO A 8 -1.60 -4.54 13.70
CA PRO A 8 -0.40 -4.02 13.05
C PRO A 8 -0.73 -2.78 12.20
N PHE A 9 0.18 -1.82 12.19
CA PHE A 9 -0.01 -0.49 11.62
C PHE A 9 -0.60 -0.40 10.19
N PRO A 10 -0.31 -1.27 9.21
CA PRO A 10 -0.89 -1.13 7.87
C PRO A 10 -2.43 -1.25 7.84
N SER A 11 -3.07 -1.74 8.91
CA SER A 11 -4.53 -1.91 8.98
C SER A 11 -5.27 -0.76 9.67
N ILE A 12 -4.58 0.26 10.20
CA ILE A 12 -5.22 1.33 10.96
C ILE A 12 -5.63 2.50 10.05
N SER A 13 -6.94 2.70 9.90
CA SER A 13 -7.50 3.82 9.14
C SER A 13 -7.14 5.18 9.80
N PRO A 14 -7.13 6.30 9.05
CA PRO A 14 -6.88 7.62 9.62
C PRO A 14 -7.84 7.99 10.76
N SER A 15 -9.13 7.63 10.65
CA SER A 15 -10.12 7.89 11.70
C SER A 15 -9.85 7.09 12.97
N THR A 16 -9.44 5.81 12.82
CA THR A 16 -9.03 5.00 13.95
C THR A 16 -7.76 5.56 14.60
N ALA A 17 -6.77 6.00 13.82
CA ALA A 17 -5.55 6.62 14.35
C ALA A 17 -5.84 7.87 15.19
N VAL A 18 -6.77 8.74 14.74
CA VAL A 18 -7.24 9.90 15.52
C VAL A 18 -7.89 9.46 16.83
N HIS A 19 -8.77 8.46 16.78
CA HIS A 19 -9.43 7.95 17.97
C HIS A 19 -8.44 7.34 18.98
N LEU A 20 -7.43 6.59 18.51
CA LEU A 20 -6.38 6.05 19.36
C LEU A 20 -5.52 7.15 20.01
N SER A 21 -5.12 8.16 19.23
CA SER A 21 -4.37 9.31 19.74
C SER A 21 -5.14 10.07 20.83
N GLN A 22 -6.45 10.25 20.69
CA GLN A 22 -7.29 10.89 21.71
C GLN A 22 -7.34 10.11 23.04
N GLN A 23 -7.14 8.80 23.01
CA GLN A 23 -7.09 7.95 24.20
C GLN A 23 -5.70 7.92 24.86
N ALA A 24 -4.66 8.42 24.18
CA ALA A 24 -3.29 8.34 24.65
C ALA A 24 -3.08 8.90 26.07
N PRO A 25 -3.62 10.07 26.45
CA PRO A 25 -3.42 10.61 27.81
C PRO A 25 -3.94 9.68 28.91
N GLN A 26 -5.07 9.01 28.68
CA GLN A 26 -5.67 8.09 29.66
C GLN A 26 -4.83 6.81 29.80
N ILE A 27 -4.38 6.25 28.66
CA ILE A 27 -3.55 5.04 28.62
C ILE A 27 -2.21 5.31 29.33
N LEU A 28 -1.57 6.43 29.03
CA LEU A 28 -0.29 6.84 29.62
C LEU A 28 -0.39 7.20 31.11
N GLN A 29 -1.53 7.73 31.57
CA GLN A 29 -1.75 7.97 33.00
C GLN A 29 -1.94 6.65 33.78
N SER A 30 -2.69 5.70 33.20
CA SER A 30 -2.96 4.41 33.87
C SER A 30 -1.72 3.54 34.08
N SER A 31 -0.71 3.72 33.22
CA SER A 31 0.56 3.00 33.24
C SER A 31 1.61 3.62 34.17
N SER A 32 1.45 4.90 34.55
CA SER A 32 2.35 5.63 35.46
C SER A 32 2.24 5.23 36.95
N SER A 33 1.74 4.02 37.25
CA SER A 33 1.64 3.52 38.63
C SER A 33 2.99 2.92 39.09
N LEU A 34 3.76 3.72 39.85
CA LEU A 34 4.87 3.30 40.71
C LEU A 34 5.68 2.09 40.20
N SER A 35 6.48 2.27 39.14
CA SER A 35 7.42 1.25 38.71
C SER A 35 8.53 1.11 39.77
N LEU A 36 8.49 0.05 40.55
CA LEU A 36 9.61 -0.30 41.43
C LEU A 36 10.84 -0.67 40.56
N PRO A 37 12.07 -0.32 40.97
CA PRO A 37 13.26 -0.73 40.23
C PRO A 37 13.39 -2.25 40.19
N TYR A 38 13.97 -2.79 39.11
CA TYR A 38 14.27 -4.22 39.02
C TYR A 38 15.12 -4.67 40.23
N PRO A 39 14.82 -5.82 40.88
CA PRO A 39 13.84 -6.84 40.50
C PRO A 39 12.45 -6.66 41.14
N LEU A 40 12.19 -5.58 41.88
CA LEU A 40 10.92 -5.37 42.60
C LEU A 40 9.75 -5.06 41.67
N SER A 41 10.01 -4.57 40.44
CA SER A 41 8.99 -4.45 39.39
C SER A 41 8.28 -5.77 39.09
N LEU A 42 8.97 -6.91 39.21
CA LEU A 42 8.42 -8.25 38.94
C LEU A 42 7.26 -8.61 39.87
N LEU A 43 7.12 -7.93 41.02
CA LEU A 43 6.08 -8.17 42.00
C LEU A 43 4.78 -7.41 41.71
N THR A 44 4.84 -6.33 40.92
CA THR A 44 3.71 -5.40 40.71
C THR A 44 3.28 -5.27 39.26
N SER A 45 4.17 -5.56 38.30
CA SER A 45 3.89 -5.41 36.87
C SER A 45 3.76 -6.78 36.20
N THR A 46 2.53 -7.13 35.80
CA THR A 46 2.30 -8.21 34.83
C THR A 46 2.59 -7.63 33.44
N GLU A 47 3.87 -7.59 33.08
CA GLU A 47 4.28 -7.17 31.75
C GLU A 47 3.72 -8.16 30.71
N THR A 48 2.94 -7.65 29.75
CA THR A 48 2.44 -8.46 28.64
C THR A 48 2.96 -7.92 27.31
N GLN A 49 3.10 -8.80 26.32
CA GLN A 49 3.45 -8.39 24.96
C GLN A 49 2.44 -7.36 24.40
N GLU A 50 1.16 -7.49 24.76
CA GLU A 50 0.09 -6.58 24.37
C GLU A 50 0.31 -5.15 24.84
N THR A 51 0.89 -4.97 26.04
CA THR A 51 1.24 -3.64 26.56
C THR A 51 2.22 -2.93 25.63
N TRP A 52 3.28 -3.60 25.19
CA TRP A 52 4.29 -2.96 24.34
C TRP A 52 3.82 -2.76 22.90
N MET A 53 3.04 -3.69 22.36
CA MET A 53 2.35 -3.49 21.08
C MET A 53 1.42 -2.26 21.13
N THR A 54 0.73 -2.06 22.26
CA THR A 54 -0.10 -0.88 22.50
C THR A 54 0.74 0.39 22.46
N TYR A 55 1.89 0.44 23.15
CA TYR A 55 2.78 1.61 23.14
C TYR A 55 3.31 1.93 21.74
N GLU A 56 3.71 0.93 20.97
CA GLU A 56 4.19 1.13 19.60
C GLU A 56 3.08 1.65 18.68
N ASN A 57 1.91 1.00 18.70
CA ASN A 57 0.77 1.42 17.87
C ASN A 57 0.26 2.81 18.27
N LEU A 58 0.28 3.12 19.57
CA LEU A 58 -0.08 4.43 20.09
C LEU A 58 0.93 5.51 19.68
N LEU A 59 2.23 5.22 19.78
CA LEU A 59 3.30 6.10 19.29
C LEU A 59 3.07 6.47 17.83
N ILE A 60 2.89 5.48 16.96
CA ILE A 60 2.73 5.74 15.52
C ILE A 60 1.41 6.48 15.25
N SER A 61 0.34 6.15 15.97
CA SER A 61 -0.95 6.88 15.84
C SER A 61 -0.81 8.35 16.25
N CYS A 62 -0.12 8.63 17.36
CA CYS A 62 0.16 9.99 17.83
C CYS A 62 1.04 10.77 16.84
N LEU A 63 2.05 10.13 16.24
CA LEU A 63 2.87 10.79 15.21
C LEU A 63 2.05 11.20 13.97
N ARG A 64 1.10 10.36 13.53
CA ARG A 64 0.21 10.69 12.39
C ARG A 64 -0.72 11.86 12.67
N THR A 65 -1.12 12.04 13.93
CA THR A 65 -2.07 13.09 14.35
C THR A 65 -1.37 14.36 14.81
N GLY A 66 -0.04 14.35 14.91
CA GLY A 66 0.77 15.47 15.37
C GLY A 66 0.86 15.61 16.89
N ASP A 67 0.40 14.61 17.67
CA ASP A 67 0.54 14.58 19.12
C ASP A 67 1.95 14.13 19.52
N ASN A 68 2.92 15.01 19.30
CA ASN A 68 4.34 14.75 19.55
C ASN A 68 4.64 14.53 21.04
N GLU A 69 3.83 15.09 21.95
CA GLU A 69 4.02 14.91 23.40
C GLU A 69 3.66 13.48 23.84
N ALA A 70 2.50 12.97 23.42
CA ALA A 70 2.12 11.60 23.73
C ALA A 70 3.02 10.58 23.03
N ALA A 71 3.41 10.84 21.78
CA ALA A 71 4.36 10.01 21.05
C ALA A 71 5.71 9.94 21.78
N ARG A 72 6.20 11.07 22.30
CA ARG A 72 7.45 11.11 23.06
C ARG A 72 7.40 10.24 24.32
N ARG A 73 6.31 10.34 25.09
CA ARG A 73 6.13 9.51 26.30
C ARG A 73 6.12 8.02 25.97
N CYS A 74 5.42 7.63 24.90
CA CYS A 74 5.43 6.23 24.46
C CYS A 74 6.85 5.77 24.10
N LEU A 75 7.61 6.61 23.40
CA LEU A 75 9.00 6.32 23.03
C LEU A 75 9.91 6.20 24.26
N ASP A 76 9.77 7.08 25.24
CA ASP A 76 10.57 7.06 26.47
C ASP A 76 10.32 5.76 27.27
N GLU A 77 9.08 5.27 27.34
CA GLU A 77 8.75 3.98 27.95
C GLU A 77 9.41 2.79 27.20
N LEU A 78 9.37 2.81 25.87
CA LEU A 78 10.01 1.80 25.03
C LEU A 78 11.53 1.81 25.18
N LEU A 79 12.14 2.99 25.22
CA LEU A 79 13.58 3.17 25.43
C LEU A 79 14.00 2.70 26.83
N SER A 80 13.23 3.05 27.87
CA SER A 80 13.47 2.62 29.25
C SER A 80 13.44 1.09 29.37
N ARG A 81 12.49 0.44 28.68
CA ARG A 81 12.31 -1.01 28.78
C ARG A 81 13.28 -1.83 27.94
N PHE A 82 13.52 -1.43 26.69
CA PHE A 82 14.25 -2.24 25.70
C PHE A 82 15.66 -1.71 25.39
N GLY A 83 15.95 -0.47 25.78
CA GLY A 83 17.22 0.20 25.57
C GLY A 83 17.38 0.78 24.16
N GLU A 84 18.28 1.76 24.05
CA GLU A 84 18.61 2.48 22.81
C GLU A 84 19.19 1.58 21.71
N LYS A 85 19.78 0.43 22.09
CA LYS A 85 20.41 -0.49 21.13
C LYS A 85 19.42 -1.45 20.45
N ASN A 86 18.16 -1.47 20.85
CA ASN A 86 17.17 -2.33 20.23
C ASN A 86 16.81 -1.78 18.83
N GLU A 87 17.03 -2.58 17.78
CA GLU A 87 16.84 -2.15 16.38
C GLU A 87 15.43 -1.60 16.09
N ARG A 88 14.39 -2.21 16.69
CA ARG A 88 13.00 -1.77 16.53
C ARG A 88 12.78 -0.42 17.21
N VAL A 89 13.33 -0.23 18.41
CA VAL A 89 13.23 1.06 19.12
C VAL A 89 14.05 2.14 18.42
N MET A 90 15.22 1.83 17.86
CA MET A 90 15.98 2.76 17.03
C MET A 90 15.14 3.28 15.85
N ALA A 91 14.40 2.40 15.17
CA ALA A 91 13.53 2.81 14.07
C ALA A 91 12.34 3.67 14.53
N LEU A 92 11.77 3.40 15.71
CA LEU A 92 10.70 4.21 16.31
C LEU A 92 11.21 5.58 16.76
N GLN A 93 12.41 5.63 17.34
CA GLN A 93 13.10 6.88 17.66
C GLN A 93 13.35 7.69 16.40
N GLY A 94 13.88 7.05 15.35
CA GLY A 94 14.06 7.65 14.05
C GLY A 94 12.76 8.22 13.48
N MET A 95 11.65 7.47 13.54
CA MET A 95 10.34 7.93 13.09
C MET A 95 9.85 9.16 13.88
N TYR A 96 10.09 9.19 15.19
CA TYR A 96 9.81 10.36 16.02
C TYR A 96 10.65 11.57 15.59
N GLU A 97 11.96 11.39 15.39
CA GLU A 97 12.88 12.44 14.94
C GLU A 97 12.50 12.99 13.56
N GLU A 98 12.07 12.13 12.63
CA GLU A 98 11.54 12.55 11.33
C GLU A 98 10.26 13.40 11.47
N ALA A 99 9.35 13.02 12.38
CA ALA A 99 8.08 13.69 12.55
C ALA A 99 8.19 15.06 13.24
N VAL A 100 9.17 15.23 14.13
CA VAL A 100 9.42 16.52 14.81
C VAL A 100 10.32 17.46 14.02
N ALA A 101 10.98 16.99 12.97
CA ALA A 101 11.85 17.82 12.15
C ALA A 101 11.06 18.92 11.43
N GLU A 102 11.47 20.18 11.64
CA GLU A 102 10.77 21.35 11.10
C GLU A 102 11.29 21.74 9.70
N ASN A 103 12.44 21.23 9.29
CA ASN A 103 13.14 21.64 8.09
C ASN A 103 14.07 20.56 7.52
N ASP A 104 14.52 20.76 6.27
CA ASP A 104 15.40 19.83 5.56
C ASP A 104 16.75 19.61 6.24
N LYS A 105 17.24 20.58 7.04
CA LYS A 105 18.49 20.44 7.77
C LYS A 105 18.36 19.42 8.91
N GLU A 106 17.24 19.44 9.62
CA GLU A 106 16.93 18.47 10.67
C GLU A 106 16.69 17.08 10.09
N LEU A 107 15.95 16.96 8.98
CA LEU A 107 15.83 15.70 8.25
C LEU A 107 17.18 15.18 7.76
N GLY A 108 18.08 16.08 7.35
CA GLY A 108 19.47 15.74 7.03
C GLY A 108 20.26 15.20 8.21
N ALA A 109 20.02 15.70 9.43
CA ALA A 109 20.63 15.17 10.65
C ALA A 109 20.10 13.76 10.98
N VAL A 110 18.79 13.52 10.79
CA VAL A 110 18.20 12.17 10.93
C VAL A 110 18.82 11.20 9.93
N MET A 111 19.01 11.62 8.68
CA MET A 111 19.69 10.81 7.66
C MET A 111 21.12 10.43 8.09
N GLN A 112 21.89 11.39 8.63
CA GLN A 112 23.24 11.11 9.14
C GLN A 112 23.23 10.13 10.32
N SER A 113 22.22 10.22 11.19
CA SER A 113 22.02 9.26 12.28
C SER A 113 21.81 7.84 11.75
N TYR A 114 20.96 7.67 10.74
CA TYR A 114 20.76 6.37 10.08
C TYR A 114 22.02 5.86 9.41
N GLU A 115 22.77 6.72 8.71
CA GLU A 115 24.03 6.34 8.09
C GLU A 115 25.08 5.91 9.12
N ALA A 116 25.13 6.55 10.29
CA ALA A 116 26.01 6.16 11.37
C ALA A 116 25.65 4.77 11.93
N VAL A 117 24.35 4.50 12.15
CA VAL A 117 23.88 3.18 12.58
C VAL A 117 24.21 2.11 11.54
N LEU A 118 23.94 2.36 10.26
CA LEU A 118 24.20 1.41 9.17
C LEU A 118 25.70 1.20 8.91
N LYS A 119 26.55 2.14 9.31
CA LYS A 119 28.00 1.96 9.27
C LYS A 119 28.50 1.03 10.38
N GLU A 120 27.90 1.10 11.56
CA GLU A 120 28.21 0.19 12.69
C GLU A 120 27.60 -1.19 12.47
N ASP A 121 26.33 -1.24 12.06
CA ASP A 121 25.58 -2.46 11.74
C ASP A 121 24.89 -2.34 10.37
N PRO A 122 25.55 -2.82 9.30
CA PRO A 122 24.98 -2.83 7.96
C PRO A 122 23.75 -3.72 7.83
N THR A 123 23.44 -4.59 8.79
CA THR A 123 22.34 -5.56 8.70
C THR A 123 21.07 -5.11 9.44
N ASN A 124 21.07 -3.91 10.03
CA ASN A 124 19.92 -3.33 10.71
C ASN A 124 18.78 -3.01 9.73
N MET A 125 17.90 -3.99 9.51
CA MET A 125 16.79 -3.89 8.56
C MET A 125 15.77 -2.81 8.91
N PRO A 126 15.36 -2.60 10.19
CA PRO A 126 14.47 -1.50 10.55
C PRO A 126 15.02 -0.12 10.11
N ILE A 127 16.30 0.14 10.33
CA ILE A 127 16.93 1.41 9.93
C ILE A 127 17.10 1.51 8.42
N ARG A 128 17.42 0.42 7.70
CA ARG A 128 17.40 0.41 6.23
C ARG A 128 16.05 0.84 5.67
N LYS A 129 14.94 0.30 6.22
CA LYS A 129 13.58 0.69 5.84
C LYS A 129 13.27 2.15 6.15
N ARG A 130 13.66 2.64 7.34
CA ARG A 130 13.49 4.07 7.69
C ARG A 130 14.28 5.00 6.77
N ARG A 131 15.53 4.65 6.43
CA ARG A 131 16.34 5.39 5.46
C ARG A 131 15.64 5.51 4.10
N VAL A 132 15.08 4.41 3.58
CA VAL A 132 14.28 4.44 2.34
C VAL A 132 13.09 5.38 2.49
N ALA A 133 12.31 5.25 3.57
CA ALA A 133 11.14 6.09 3.82
C ALA A 133 11.49 7.59 3.87
N LEU A 134 12.60 7.94 4.54
CA LEU A 134 13.09 9.31 4.63
C LEU A 134 13.59 9.85 3.28
N LEU A 135 14.30 9.05 2.49
CA LEU A 135 14.71 9.45 1.13
C LEU A 135 13.49 9.75 0.25
N ARG A 136 12.42 8.96 0.38
CA ARG A 136 11.15 9.18 -0.32
C ARG A 136 10.46 10.47 0.13
N SER A 137 10.35 10.71 1.43
CA SER A 137 9.69 11.92 1.95
C SER A 137 10.43 13.20 1.54
N MET A 138 11.76 13.13 1.41
CA MET A 138 12.60 14.22 0.89
C MET A 138 12.54 14.38 -0.64
N GLY A 139 11.77 13.55 -1.37
CA GLY A 139 11.69 13.57 -2.83
C GLY A 139 12.97 13.10 -3.54
N LYS A 140 13.89 12.44 -2.84
CA LYS A 140 15.13 11.88 -3.40
C LYS A 140 14.85 10.51 -4.04
N THR A 141 14.01 10.51 -5.07
CA THR A 141 13.48 9.30 -5.70
C THR A 141 14.56 8.33 -6.16
N ASN A 142 15.61 8.82 -6.83
CA ASN A 142 16.70 7.96 -7.33
C ASN A 142 17.49 7.29 -6.20
N ASP A 143 17.80 8.04 -5.14
CA ASP A 143 18.51 7.52 -3.97
C ASP A 143 17.65 6.49 -3.23
N ALA A 144 16.34 6.74 -3.13
CA ALA A 144 15.38 5.79 -2.55
C ALA A 144 15.29 4.50 -3.37
N THR A 145 15.26 4.59 -4.70
CA THR A 145 15.30 3.42 -5.59
C THR A 145 16.59 2.62 -5.39
N ALA A 146 17.76 3.27 -5.34
CA ALA A 146 19.03 2.58 -5.11
C ALA A 146 19.05 1.89 -3.74
N ALA A 147 18.60 2.58 -2.68
CA ALA A 147 18.53 2.03 -1.34
C ALA A 147 17.55 0.83 -1.23
N LEU A 148 16.45 0.84 -1.99
CA LEU A 148 15.53 -0.30 -2.07
C LEU A 148 16.15 -1.50 -2.77
N VAL A 149 16.89 -1.30 -3.86
CA VAL A 149 17.62 -2.38 -4.54
C VAL A 149 18.65 -3.00 -3.58
N GLU A 150 19.44 -2.19 -2.87
CA GLU A 150 20.39 -2.68 -1.85
C GLU A 150 19.70 -3.44 -0.71
N LEU A 151 18.48 -3.04 -0.34
CA LEU A 151 17.67 -3.73 0.67
C LEU A 151 17.20 -5.10 0.15
N LEU A 152 16.71 -5.15 -1.08
CA LEU A 152 16.21 -6.37 -1.72
C LEU A 152 17.32 -7.36 -2.06
N ASP A 153 18.55 -6.89 -2.32
CA ASP A 153 19.72 -7.76 -2.44
C ASP A 153 20.00 -8.53 -1.14
N ALA A 154 19.73 -7.90 0.01
CA ALA A 154 19.87 -8.52 1.33
C ALA A 154 18.61 -9.32 1.76
N SER A 155 17.43 -8.88 1.34
CA SER A 155 16.13 -9.47 1.70
C SER A 155 15.21 -9.59 0.49
N PRO A 156 15.46 -10.58 -0.40
CA PRO A 156 14.70 -10.72 -1.65
C PRO A 156 13.24 -11.15 -1.44
N THR A 157 12.89 -11.62 -0.23
CA THR A 157 11.53 -12.05 0.14
C THR A 157 10.72 -10.94 0.82
N ASP A 158 11.20 -9.69 0.83
CA ASP A 158 10.47 -8.57 1.40
C ASP A 158 9.47 -8.00 0.38
N SER A 159 8.21 -8.47 0.49
CA SER A 159 7.13 -8.04 -0.40
C SER A 159 6.80 -6.55 -0.28
N GLU A 160 7.01 -5.95 0.89
CA GLU A 160 6.76 -4.52 1.11
C GLU A 160 7.79 -3.70 0.33
N ALA A 161 9.08 -4.06 0.44
CA ALA A 161 10.14 -3.40 -0.30
C ALA A 161 9.97 -3.53 -1.83
N TRP A 162 9.55 -4.69 -2.33
CA TRP A 162 9.21 -4.87 -3.75
C TRP A 162 8.04 -3.99 -4.20
N ALA A 163 6.96 -3.91 -3.39
CA ALA A 163 5.82 -3.05 -3.69
C ALA A 163 6.20 -1.56 -3.70
N GLU A 164 7.04 -1.14 -2.75
CA GLU A 164 7.54 0.24 -2.68
C GLU A 164 8.46 0.57 -3.87
N LEU A 165 9.30 -0.36 -4.28
CA LEU A 165 10.15 -0.21 -5.47
C LEU A 165 9.29 -0.08 -6.74
N ALA A 166 8.22 -0.86 -6.85
CA ALA A 166 7.28 -0.75 -7.96
C ALA A 166 6.62 0.63 -8.05
N ASP A 167 6.24 1.20 -6.91
CA ASP A 167 5.64 2.54 -6.84
C ASP A 167 6.65 3.62 -7.27
N LEU A 168 7.91 3.54 -6.82
CA LEU A 168 8.96 4.45 -7.28
C LEU A 168 9.20 4.34 -8.78
N TYR A 169 9.25 3.13 -9.34
CA TYR A 169 9.38 2.96 -10.79
C TYR A 169 8.17 3.50 -11.55
N PHE A 170 6.96 3.29 -11.02
CA PHE A 170 5.74 3.83 -11.61
C PHE A 170 5.76 5.36 -11.67
N THR A 171 6.14 6.04 -10.58
CA THR A 171 6.23 7.52 -10.55
C THR A 171 7.27 8.08 -11.50
N GLN A 172 8.31 7.31 -11.84
CA GLN A 172 9.32 7.65 -12.84
C GLN A 172 8.90 7.31 -14.28
N GLY A 173 7.71 6.70 -14.49
CA GLY A 173 7.26 6.23 -15.80
C GLY A 173 7.93 4.94 -16.28
N LEU A 174 8.69 4.26 -15.40
CA LEU A 174 9.41 3.02 -15.68
C LEU A 174 8.47 1.81 -15.50
N TYR A 175 7.43 1.73 -16.34
CA TYR A 175 6.33 0.77 -16.16
C TYR A 175 6.77 -0.69 -16.22
N SER A 176 7.73 -1.05 -17.07
CA SER A 176 8.27 -2.41 -17.16
C SER A 176 8.91 -2.87 -15.85
N GLN A 177 9.71 -2.01 -15.23
CA GLN A 177 10.35 -2.29 -13.95
C GLN A 177 9.32 -2.34 -12.82
N ALA A 178 8.31 -1.46 -12.85
CA ALA A 178 7.22 -1.48 -11.89
C ALA A 178 6.41 -2.78 -11.95
N ILE A 179 6.10 -3.26 -13.16
CA ILE A 179 5.42 -4.55 -13.37
C ILE A 179 6.27 -5.69 -12.80
N TYR A 180 7.54 -5.76 -13.17
CA TYR A 180 8.45 -6.80 -12.66
C TYR A 180 8.49 -6.82 -11.12
N SER A 181 8.64 -5.66 -10.50
CA SER A 181 8.66 -5.56 -9.03
C SER A 181 7.36 -6.05 -8.38
N LEU A 182 6.19 -5.80 -8.97
CA LEU A 182 4.92 -6.35 -8.45
C LEU A 182 4.74 -7.85 -8.74
N GLU A 183 5.34 -8.38 -9.81
CA GLU A 183 5.36 -9.81 -10.05
C GLU A 183 6.18 -10.55 -8.99
N GLU A 184 7.31 -10.00 -8.56
CA GLU A 184 8.08 -10.51 -7.41
C GLU A 184 7.24 -10.51 -6.12
N VAL A 185 6.42 -9.47 -5.89
CA VAL A 185 5.45 -9.47 -4.77
C VAL A 185 4.50 -10.65 -4.86
N LEU A 186 4.00 -10.99 -6.05
CA LEU A 186 3.09 -12.12 -6.25
C LEU A 186 3.77 -13.49 -6.14
N LEU A 187 5.09 -13.59 -6.36
CA LEU A 187 5.83 -14.82 -6.05
C LEU A 187 5.86 -15.10 -4.53
N ILE A 188 5.88 -14.03 -3.72
CA ILE A 188 5.87 -14.12 -2.26
C ILE A 188 4.43 -14.27 -1.73
N ILE A 189 3.49 -13.48 -2.27
CA ILE A 189 2.08 -13.40 -1.83
C ILE A 189 1.14 -13.58 -3.04
N PRO A 190 0.94 -14.82 -3.53
CA PRO A 190 0.21 -15.08 -4.78
C PRO A 190 -1.27 -14.70 -4.76
N ASN A 191 -1.86 -14.62 -3.55
CA ASN A 191 -3.27 -14.31 -3.34
C ASN A 191 -3.52 -12.83 -2.98
N ALA A 192 -2.52 -11.95 -3.16
CA ALA A 192 -2.67 -10.52 -2.94
C ALA A 192 -3.53 -9.87 -4.05
N TRP A 193 -4.85 -9.89 -3.87
CA TRP A 193 -5.83 -9.38 -4.84
C TRP A 193 -5.57 -7.91 -5.22
N ASN A 194 -5.11 -7.08 -4.27
CA ASN A 194 -4.77 -5.68 -4.48
C ASN A 194 -3.58 -5.52 -5.44
N ILE A 195 -2.58 -6.40 -5.33
CA ILE A 195 -1.39 -6.39 -6.20
C ILE A 195 -1.75 -6.84 -7.62
N HIS A 196 -2.66 -7.82 -7.77
CA HIS A 196 -3.21 -8.16 -9.09
C HIS A 196 -3.91 -6.97 -9.76
N ALA A 197 -4.74 -6.21 -9.03
CA ALA A 197 -5.34 -5.00 -9.59
C ALA A 197 -4.30 -3.93 -9.91
N ARG A 198 -3.32 -3.71 -9.03
CA ARG A 198 -2.25 -2.73 -9.26
C ARG A 198 -1.42 -3.06 -10.50
N LEU A 199 -1.11 -4.34 -10.74
CA LEU A 199 -0.50 -4.80 -11.99
C LEU A 199 -1.39 -4.47 -13.20
N GLY A 200 -2.69 -4.76 -13.11
CA GLY A 200 -3.66 -4.42 -14.14
C GLY A 200 -3.69 -2.92 -14.45
N GLU A 201 -3.61 -2.06 -13.42
CA GLU A 201 -3.54 -0.60 -13.56
C GLU A 201 -2.29 -0.15 -14.29
N ILE A 202 -1.12 -0.64 -13.88
CA ILE A 202 0.16 -0.24 -14.49
C ILE A 202 0.22 -0.74 -15.93
N ALA A 203 -0.26 -1.95 -16.22
CA ALA A 203 -0.36 -2.48 -17.57
C ALA A 203 -1.34 -1.67 -18.44
N TYR A 204 -2.50 -1.29 -17.89
CA TYR A 204 -3.45 -0.42 -18.58
C TYR A 204 -2.81 0.95 -18.89
N ILE A 205 -2.15 1.56 -17.91
CA ILE A 205 -1.49 2.87 -18.07
C ILE A 205 -0.38 2.76 -19.11
N SER A 206 0.49 1.75 -19.05
CA SER A 206 1.59 1.58 -20.01
C SER A 206 1.09 1.39 -21.45
N ALA A 207 -0.04 0.70 -21.64
CA ALA A 207 -0.71 0.57 -22.93
C ALA A 207 -1.31 1.89 -23.44
N THR A 208 -1.76 2.78 -22.54
CA THR A 208 -2.32 4.09 -22.91
C THR A 208 -1.28 5.19 -23.07
N SER A 209 -0.17 5.12 -22.33
CA SER A 209 0.93 6.10 -22.38
C SER A 209 1.84 5.87 -23.57
N SER A 210 1.95 4.62 -24.03
CA SER A 210 2.66 4.32 -25.27
C SER A 210 1.79 4.81 -26.43
N GLU A 211 2.16 5.93 -27.06
CA GLU A 211 1.65 6.35 -28.39
C GLU A 211 2.14 5.39 -29.50
N SER A 212 2.19 4.10 -29.22
CA SER A 212 2.59 3.09 -30.18
C SER A 212 1.50 2.96 -31.22
N SER A 213 1.85 3.23 -32.48
CA SER A 213 1.00 2.96 -33.65
C SER A 213 0.67 1.47 -33.84
N ASP A 214 1.25 0.60 -33.02
CA ASP A 214 1.01 -0.85 -33.01
C ASP A 214 -0.21 -1.23 -32.15
N ARG A 215 -1.38 -1.25 -32.80
CA ARG A 215 -2.64 -1.70 -32.21
C ARG A 215 -2.58 -3.14 -31.69
N GLY A 216 -1.73 -3.99 -32.27
CA GLY A 216 -1.57 -5.39 -31.85
C GLY A 216 -0.94 -5.49 -30.47
N ASN A 217 0.14 -4.75 -30.24
CA ASN A 217 0.79 -4.69 -28.93
C ASN A 217 -0.12 -4.06 -27.86
N THR A 218 -0.85 -2.99 -28.20
CA THR A 218 -1.82 -2.39 -27.26
C THR A 218 -2.90 -3.41 -26.85
N ALA A 219 -3.48 -4.14 -27.81
CA ALA A 219 -4.48 -5.17 -27.50
C ALA A 219 -3.90 -6.32 -26.66
N LYS A 220 -2.63 -6.68 -26.86
CA LYS A 220 -1.93 -7.68 -26.04
C LYS A 220 -1.80 -7.22 -24.58
N VAL A 221 -1.26 -6.02 -24.35
CA VAL A 221 -1.06 -5.49 -22.99
C VAL A 221 -2.40 -5.29 -22.28
N LEU A 222 -3.42 -4.77 -22.98
CA LEU A 222 -4.78 -4.65 -22.42
C LEU A 222 -5.41 -6.01 -22.10
N SER A 223 -5.11 -7.05 -22.88
CA SER A 223 -5.56 -8.42 -22.58
C SER A 223 -4.92 -8.96 -21.30
N ASP A 224 -3.63 -8.69 -21.06
CA ASP A 224 -3.00 -9.05 -19.78
C ASP A 224 -3.60 -8.26 -18.61
N ALA A 225 -3.72 -6.94 -18.76
CA ALA A 225 -4.35 -6.07 -17.75
C ALA A 225 -5.76 -6.58 -17.36
N LEU A 226 -6.58 -6.96 -18.35
CA LEU A 226 -7.90 -7.54 -18.14
C LEU A 226 -7.83 -8.81 -17.28
N ARG A 227 -6.90 -9.73 -17.59
CA ARG A 227 -6.73 -10.98 -16.82
C ARG A 227 -6.30 -10.71 -15.39
N ARG A 228 -5.41 -9.74 -15.17
CA ARG A 228 -4.98 -9.33 -13.82
C ARG A 228 -6.16 -8.77 -13.00
N PHE A 229 -7.02 -7.94 -13.60
CA PHE A 229 -8.25 -7.51 -12.94
C PHE A 229 -9.22 -8.65 -12.67
N CYS A 230 -9.41 -9.59 -13.61
CA CYS A 230 -10.22 -10.79 -13.39
C CYS A 230 -9.69 -11.61 -12.21
N ARG A 231 -8.37 -11.81 -12.11
CA ARG A 231 -7.76 -12.54 -10.98
C ARG A 231 -7.95 -11.80 -9.65
N SER A 232 -7.86 -10.47 -9.67
CA SER A 232 -8.12 -9.64 -8.49
C SER A 232 -9.54 -9.84 -7.95
N ILE A 233 -10.56 -9.77 -8.80
CA ILE A 233 -11.96 -9.94 -8.37
C ILE A 233 -12.32 -11.40 -8.06
N GLU A 234 -11.64 -12.37 -8.68
CA GLU A 234 -11.78 -13.79 -8.33
C GLU A 234 -11.32 -14.05 -6.90
N LEU A 235 -10.23 -13.38 -6.48
CA LEU A 235 -9.69 -13.47 -5.12
C LEU A 235 -10.48 -12.61 -4.12
N CYS A 236 -11.12 -11.52 -4.57
CA CYS A 236 -11.94 -10.63 -3.74
C CYS A 236 -13.17 -10.08 -4.50
N ASP A 237 -14.33 -10.71 -4.32
CA ASP A 237 -15.58 -10.40 -5.04
C ASP A 237 -16.15 -8.99 -4.77
N ASN A 238 -15.68 -8.30 -3.73
CA ASN A 238 -16.16 -6.96 -3.37
C ASN A 238 -15.07 -5.89 -3.56
N TYR A 239 -14.04 -6.17 -4.36
CA TYR A 239 -12.98 -5.19 -4.57
C TYR A 239 -13.32 -4.16 -5.66
N LEU A 240 -13.78 -2.98 -5.23
CA LEU A 240 -14.21 -1.87 -6.10
C LEU A 240 -13.20 -1.55 -7.19
N ARG A 241 -11.94 -1.37 -6.80
CA ARG A 241 -10.86 -0.99 -7.73
C ARG A 241 -10.60 -2.07 -8.79
N GLY A 242 -10.76 -3.34 -8.44
CA GLY A 242 -10.69 -4.47 -9.36
C GLY A 242 -11.76 -4.39 -10.46
N TYR A 243 -13.03 -4.17 -10.09
CA TYR A 243 -14.12 -4.00 -11.07
C TYR A 243 -14.01 -2.70 -11.87
N TYR A 244 -13.57 -1.61 -11.23
CA TYR A 244 -13.34 -0.33 -11.90
C TYR A 244 -12.33 -0.50 -13.04
N GLY A 245 -11.18 -1.11 -12.73
CA GLY A 245 -10.14 -1.44 -13.69
C GLY A 245 -10.62 -2.41 -14.78
N LEU A 246 -11.38 -3.43 -14.41
CA LEU A 246 -11.96 -4.38 -15.36
C LEU A 246 -12.87 -3.67 -16.38
N LYS A 247 -13.75 -2.78 -15.92
CA LYS A 247 -14.68 -2.04 -16.77
C LYS A 247 -13.93 -1.16 -17.79
N ILE A 248 -13.01 -0.31 -17.33
CA ILE A 248 -12.28 0.60 -18.22
C ILE A 248 -11.40 -0.16 -19.22
N THR A 249 -10.77 -1.25 -18.77
CA THR A 249 -9.87 -2.06 -19.59
C THR A 249 -10.65 -2.84 -20.64
N ALA A 250 -11.78 -3.46 -20.26
CA ALA A 250 -12.65 -4.16 -21.18
C ALA A 250 -13.16 -3.23 -22.29
N LYS A 251 -13.64 -2.04 -21.93
CA LYS A 251 -14.08 -1.02 -22.90
C LYS A 251 -12.96 -0.65 -23.88
N LYS A 252 -11.76 -0.35 -23.36
CA LYS A 252 -10.61 0.03 -24.19
C LYS A 252 -10.14 -1.13 -25.09
N LEU A 253 -10.20 -2.36 -24.59
CA LEU A 253 -9.83 -3.56 -25.34
C LEU A 253 -10.82 -3.83 -26.48
N LEU A 254 -12.12 -3.61 -26.29
CA LEU A 254 -13.13 -3.72 -27.35
C LEU A 254 -12.87 -2.75 -28.52
N ASP A 255 -12.36 -1.56 -28.22
CA ASP A 255 -11.97 -0.58 -29.24
C ASP A 255 -10.69 -1.00 -30.00
N ALA A 256 -9.81 -1.76 -29.34
CA ALA A 256 -8.54 -2.21 -29.89
C ALA A 256 -8.65 -3.54 -30.68
N LEU A 257 -9.59 -4.41 -30.32
CA LEU A 257 -9.79 -5.70 -30.98
C LEU A 257 -10.35 -5.56 -32.41
N PRO A 258 -9.88 -6.36 -33.38
CA PRO A 258 -10.42 -6.34 -34.73
C PRO A 258 -11.88 -6.83 -34.75
N ARG A 259 -12.79 -5.99 -35.25
CA ARG A 259 -14.19 -6.33 -35.50
C ARG A 259 -14.28 -7.22 -36.74
N GLY A 260 -14.03 -8.52 -36.57
CA GLY A 260 -14.07 -9.50 -37.65
C GLY A 260 -12.94 -10.52 -37.49
N GLY A 261 -13.31 -11.76 -37.19
CA GLY A 261 -12.37 -12.86 -36.99
C GLY A 261 -11.54 -13.13 -38.23
N LYS A 262 -10.33 -12.56 -38.28
CA LYS A 262 -9.13 -12.98 -39.02
C LYS A 262 -8.07 -11.89 -38.95
N GLY A 263 -7.62 -11.60 -37.73
CA GLY A 263 -6.38 -10.90 -37.48
C GLY A 263 -5.73 -11.61 -36.31
N ALA A 264 -4.96 -12.67 -36.59
CA ALA A 264 -4.19 -13.31 -35.55
C ALA A 264 -3.18 -12.27 -35.03
N ILE A 265 -3.39 -11.76 -33.81
CA ILE A 265 -2.33 -11.06 -33.11
C ILE A 265 -1.22 -12.11 -32.95
N ALA A 266 -0.06 -11.85 -33.54
CA ALA A 266 1.07 -12.77 -33.48
C ALA A 266 1.43 -12.97 -32.00
N THR A 267 1.17 -14.18 -31.49
CA THR A 267 1.60 -14.59 -30.15
C THR A 267 3.07 -14.97 -30.24
N SER A 268 3.94 -14.29 -29.50
CA SER A 268 5.26 -14.85 -29.19
C SER A 268 5.10 -16.12 -28.34
N ASP A 269 6.12 -16.97 -28.37
CA ASP A 269 6.12 -18.25 -27.65
C ASP A 269 5.87 -18.01 -26.15
N GLY A 270 4.79 -18.62 -25.62
CA GLY A 270 4.36 -18.46 -24.23
C GLY A 270 3.21 -17.46 -23.96
N ASP A 271 2.80 -16.63 -24.92
CA ASP A 271 1.71 -15.66 -24.71
C ASP A 271 0.31 -16.25 -24.90
N LEU A 272 -0.60 -15.91 -23.99
CA LEU A 272 -2.02 -16.26 -24.15
C LEU A 272 -2.68 -15.41 -25.25
N PRO A 273 -3.44 -16.03 -26.17
CA PRO A 273 -4.16 -15.29 -27.22
C PRO A 273 -5.16 -14.30 -26.62
N PRO A 274 -5.47 -13.20 -27.32
CA PRO A 274 -6.46 -12.23 -26.86
C PRO A 274 -7.81 -12.92 -26.60
N PRO A 275 -8.57 -12.51 -25.56
CA PRO A 275 -9.87 -13.08 -25.27
C PRO A 275 -10.87 -12.78 -26.41
N PRO A 276 -11.86 -13.66 -26.64
CA PRO A 276 -12.93 -13.40 -27.61
C PRO A 276 -13.71 -12.13 -27.28
N VAL A 277 -14.14 -11.39 -28.31
CA VAL A 277 -14.92 -10.15 -28.16
C VAL A 277 -16.14 -10.35 -27.26
N GLU A 278 -16.90 -11.43 -27.47
CA GLU A 278 -18.08 -11.77 -26.65
C GLU A 278 -17.75 -11.97 -25.16
N THR A 279 -16.56 -12.51 -24.85
CA THR A 279 -16.10 -12.67 -23.47
C THR A 279 -15.79 -11.32 -22.84
N VAL A 280 -15.14 -10.42 -23.59
CA VAL A 280 -14.82 -9.07 -23.12
C VAL A 280 -16.09 -8.24 -22.90
N GLU A 281 -17.08 -8.36 -23.78
CA GLU A 281 -18.40 -7.72 -23.62
C GLU A 281 -19.10 -8.18 -22.33
N LYS A 282 -19.16 -9.50 -22.08
CA LYS A 282 -19.73 -10.05 -20.85
C LYS A 282 -18.99 -9.59 -19.60
N LEU A 283 -17.65 -9.55 -19.63
CA LEU A 283 -16.87 -9.04 -18.51
C LEU A 283 -17.13 -7.56 -18.25
N HIS A 284 -17.27 -6.75 -19.30
CA HIS A 284 -17.66 -5.35 -19.18
C HIS A 284 -19.05 -5.18 -18.53
N GLU A 285 -20.03 -5.99 -18.94
CA GLU A 285 -21.38 -6.00 -18.34
C GLU A 285 -21.36 -6.41 -16.87
N ILE A 286 -20.65 -7.49 -16.53
CA ILE A 286 -20.47 -7.95 -15.14
C ILE A 286 -19.85 -6.85 -14.29
N ALA A 287 -18.77 -6.23 -14.77
CA ALA A 287 -18.10 -5.16 -14.05
C ALA A 287 -19.01 -3.94 -13.84
N THR A 288 -19.80 -3.58 -14.86
CA THR A 288 -20.76 -2.48 -14.78
C THR A 288 -21.84 -2.76 -13.73
N SER A 289 -22.45 -3.95 -13.78
CA SER A 289 -23.49 -4.35 -12.83
C SER A 289 -22.98 -4.38 -11.39
N LYS A 290 -21.81 -4.99 -11.16
CA LYS A 290 -21.22 -5.10 -9.82
C LYS A 290 -20.76 -3.74 -9.28
N LEU A 291 -20.20 -2.86 -10.10
CA LEU A 291 -19.87 -1.49 -9.69
C LEU A 291 -21.12 -0.71 -9.27
N ALA A 292 -22.22 -0.82 -10.04
CA ALA A 292 -23.48 -0.18 -9.68
C ALA A 292 -24.03 -0.72 -8.35
N GLU A 293 -23.88 -2.01 -8.09
CA GLU A 293 -24.22 -2.61 -6.80
C GLU A 293 -23.35 -2.08 -5.66
N ILE A 294 -22.01 -2.05 -5.82
CA ILE A 294 -21.06 -1.52 -4.84
C ILE A 294 -21.40 -0.06 -4.51
N VAL A 295 -21.59 0.77 -5.53
CA VAL A 295 -21.93 2.19 -5.36
C VAL A 295 -23.27 2.36 -4.62
N ARG A 296 -24.30 1.61 -5.01
CA ARG A 296 -25.62 1.73 -4.37
C ARG A 296 -25.58 1.32 -2.90
N ARG A 297 -25.03 0.15 -2.60
CA ARG A 297 -25.06 -0.43 -1.25
C ARG A 297 -24.02 0.22 -0.33
N GLY A 298 -22.83 0.51 -0.86
CA GLY A 298 -21.75 1.20 -0.16
C GLY A 298 -22.13 2.63 0.22
N SER A 299 -22.70 3.42 -0.71
CA SER A 299 -23.18 4.77 -0.37
C SER A 299 -24.36 4.77 0.61
N ALA A 300 -25.15 3.70 0.66
CA ALA A 300 -26.24 3.56 1.61
C ALA A 300 -25.78 3.11 3.01
N GLY A 301 -24.50 2.75 3.18
CA GLY A 301 -23.97 2.21 4.44
C GLY A 301 -24.62 0.88 4.81
N GLU A 302 -24.98 0.06 3.82
CA GLU A 302 -25.55 -1.27 4.09
C GLU A 302 -24.53 -2.15 4.84
N LYS A 303 -24.98 -2.86 5.88
CA LYS A 303 -24.13 -3.76 6.67
C LYS A 303 -23.44 -4.79 5.77
N GLY A 304 -22.12 -4.88 5.86
CA GLY A 304 -21.28 -5.75 5.03
C GLY A 304 -20.78 -5.11 3.72
N TRP A 305 -21.16 -3.86 3.45
CA TRP A 305 -20.65 -3.02 2.37
C TRP A 305 -19.90 -1.79 2.92
N GLU A 306 -19.39 -1.92 4.13
CA GLU A 306 -18.61 -0.91 4.84
C GLU A 306 -17.13 -1.02 4.43
N GLY A 307 -16.39 0.10 4.44
CA GLY A 307 -14.95 0.12 4.21
C GLY A 307 -14.50 0.61 2.82
N TYR A 308 -15.43 0.96 1.93
CA TYR A 308 -15.08 1.69 0.72
C TYR A 308 -14.78 3.15 1.04
N ASP A 309 -13.76 3.70 0.39
CA ASP A 309 -13.47 5.12 0.47
C ASP A 309 -14.55 5.92 -0.27
N GLU A 310 -14.98 7.04 0.32
CA GLU A 310 -16.04 7.88 -0.25
C GLU A 310 -15.65 8.43 -1.62
N ALA A 311 -14.38 8.80 -1.82
CA ALA A 311 -13.89 9.29 -3.10
C ALA A 311 -13.88 8.17 -4.16
N GLU A 312 -13.59 6.92 -3.78
CA GLU A 312 -13.69 5.77 -4.68
C GLU A 312 -15.13 5.51 -5.12
N LEU A 313 -16.11 5.60 -4.21
CA LEU A 313 -17.52 5.45 -4.55
C LEU A 313 -18.00 6.56 -5.49
N ILE A 314 -17.60 7.81 -5.26
CA ILE A 314 -17.91 8.94 -6.14
C ILE A 314 -17.30 8.74 -7.52
N ALA A 315 -16.03 8.32 -7.60
CA ALA A 315 -15.35 8.06 -8.87
C ALA A 315 -16.01 6.92 -9.64
N ALA A 316 -16.42 5.84 -8.96
CA ALA A 316 -17.16 4.73 -9.55
C ALA A 316 -18.52 5.16 -10.09
N ARG A 317 -19.28 5.98 -9.34
CA ARG A 317 -20.55 6.57 -9.81
C ARG A 317 -20.34 7.40 -11.08
N ALA A 318 -19.37 8.31 -11.07
CA ALA A 318 -19.06 9.14 -12.23
C ALA A 318 -18.61 8.32 -13.46
N LEU A 319 -18.01 7.15 -13.27
CA LEU A 319 -17.69 6.24 -14.38
C LEU A 319 -18.95 5.60 -14.98
N LEU A 320 -19.93 5.23 -14.16
CA LEU A 320 -21.19 4.64 -14.59
C LEU A 320 -22.06 5.67 -15.34
N ASP A 321 -22.19 6.88 -14.79
CA ASP A 321 -23.00 7.95 -15.37
C ASP A 321 -22.52 8.36 -16.77
N LYS A 322 -21.19 8.34 -17.00
CA LYS A 322 -20.58 8.64 -18.32
C LYS A 322 -21.00 7.68 -19.43
N ASP A 323 -21.40 6.46 -19.09
CA ASP A 323 -21.88 5.50 -20.07
C ASP A 323 -23.37 5.72 -20.39
N GLU A 324 -24.17 6.15 -19.41
CA GLU A 324 -25.59 6.47 -19.60
C GLU A 324 -25.77 7.69 -20.52
N GLU A 325 -25.01 8.76 -20.30
CA GLU A 325 -25.06 9.98 -21.13
C GLU A 325 -24.69 9.76 -22.60
N LYS A 326 -23.93 8.71 -22.91
CA LYS A 326 -23.56 8.33 -24.29
C LYS A 326 -24.61 7.47 -24.98
N VAL A 327 -25.52 6.84 -24.24
CA VAL A 327 -26.63 6.04 -24.80
C VAL A 327 -27.82 6.93 -25.14
N GLU A 328 -27.99 8.06 -24.45
CA GLU A 328 -29.08 9.03 -24.69
C GLU A 328 -28.79 10.07 -25.80
N ARG A 329 -27.57 10.10 -26.35
CA ARG A 329 -27.16 10.99 -27.46
C ARG A 329 -27.01 10.24 -28.78
#